data_AF-A0AAQ1VFW5-F1
#
_entry.id   AF-A0AAQ1VFW5-F1
#
_cell.length_a   1.000
_cell.length_b   1.000
_cell.length_c   1.000
_cell.angle_alpha   90.00
_cell.angle_beta   90.00
_cell.angle_gamma   90.00
#
_symmetry.space_group_name_H-M   'P 1'
#
loop_
_entity.id
_entity.type
_entity.pdbx_description
1 polymer ?
#
loop_
_entity_poly.entity_id
_entity_poly.type
_entity_poly.pdbx_seq_one_letter_code
_entity_poly.pdbx_strand_id
1 'polypeptide(L)' 'MNRIERILIKLVVIQFVFLIIAQCILLSSSHSTYFSKVIQYEGVSKNNFNKIIETFDQ' A
#
# COMPACT_ATOMS: atom_id res chain seq x y z
N MET A 1 13.24 -32.60 -18.64
CA MET A 1 13.41 -31.64 -17.54
C MET A 1 14.33 -32.24 -16.50
N ASN A 2 15.46 -31.58 -16.26
CA ASN A 2 16.47 -32.06 -15.31
C ASN A 2 15.88 -32.14 -13.88
N ARG A 3 16.44 -33.00 -13.01
CA ARG A 3 15.95 -33.16 -11.61
C ARG A 3 15.82 -31.82 -10.88
N ILE A 4 16.78 -30.92 -11.11
CA ILE A 4 16.81 -29.56 -10.54
C ILE A 4 15.62 -28.72 -11.02
N GLU A 5 15.30 -28.76 -12.30
CA GLU A 5 14.21 -27.99 -12.91
C GLU A 5 12.85 -28.35 -12.30
N ARG A 6 12.63 -29.65 -12.07
CA ARG A 6 11.41 -30.15 -11.42
C ARG A 6 11.28 -29.66 -9.97
N ILE A 7 12.39 -29.57 -9.24
CA ILE A 7 12.41 -29.08 -7.86
C ILE A 7 12.14 -27.58 -7.83
N LEU A 8 12.77 -26.82 -8.73
CA LEU A 8 12.61 -25.37 -8.82
C LEU A 8 11.15 -25.00 -9.11
N ILE A 9 10.50 -25.68 -10.05
CA ILE A 9 9.08 -25.46 -10.36
C ILE A 9 8.18 -25.76 -9.15
N LYS A 10 8.45 -26.84 -8.42
CA LYS A 10 7.69 -27.15 -7.19
C LYS A 10 7.83 -26.05 -6.15
N LEU A 11 9.04 -25.52 -5.95
CA LEU A 11 9.28 -24.42 -5.01
C LEU A 11 8.54 -23.14 -5.43
N VAL A 12 8.57 -22.79 -6.71
CA VAL A 12 7.85 -21.62 -7.24
C VAL A 12 6.34 -21.76 -7.03
N VAL A 13 5.78 -22.94 -7.30
CA VAL A 13 4.34 -23.18 -7.11
C VAL A 13 3.95 -23.07 -5.63
N ILE A 14 4.75 -23.65 -4.73
CA ILE A 14 4.51 -23.54 -3.28
C ILE A 14 4.58 -22.09 -2.82
N GLN A 15 5.61 -21.35 -3.24
CA GLN A 15 5.77 -19.93 -2.94
C GLN A 15 4.58 -19.11 -3.45
N PHE A 16 4.11 -19.40 -4.66
CA PHE A 16 2.97 -18.73 -5.25
C PHE A 16 1.67 -18.94 -4.45
N VAL A 17 1.43 -20.16 -3.96
CA VAL A 17 0.28 -20.45 -3.09
C VAL A 17 0.36 -19.65 -1.78
N PHE A 18 1.53 -19.60 -1.14
CA PHE A 18 1.71 -18.80 0.08
C PHE A 18 1.49 -17.30 -0.16
N LEU A 19 1.94 -16.76 -1.31
CA LEU A 19 1.70 -15.37 -1.68
C LEU A 19 0.21 -15.06 -1.84
N ILE A 20 -0.56 -15.95 -2.49
CA ILE A 20 -2.01 -15.79 -2.61
C ILE A 20 -2.67 -15.76 -1.22
N ILE A 21 -2.29 -16.69 -0.33
CA ILE A 21 -2.84 -16.74 1.03
C ILE A 21 -2.53 -15.44 1.79
N ALA A 22 -1.28 -14.96 1.74
CA ALA A 22 -0.89 -13.70 2.36
C ALA A 22 -1.71 -12.52 1.79
N GLN A 23 -1.95 -12.50 0.48
CA GLN A 23 -2.74 -11.46 -0.17
C GLN A 23 -4.21 -11.50 0.26
N CYS A 24 -4.81 -12.69 0.38
CA CYS A 24 -6.16 -12.86 0.90
C CYS A 24 -6.28 -12.40 2.35
N ILE A 25 -5.29 -12.69 3.20
CA ILE A 25 -5.25 -12.25 4.59
C ILE A 25 -5.17 -10.71 4.66
N LEU A 26 -4.29 -10.09 3.86
CA LEU A 26 -4.16 -8.63 3.81
C LEU A 26 -5.42 -7.94 3.27
N LEU A 27 -6.08 -8.53 2.27
CA LEU A 27 -7.31 -7.99 1.68
C LEU A 27 -8.50 -8.10 2.64
N SER A 28 -8.64 -9.24 3.32
CA SER A 28 -9.76 -9.51 4.23
C SER A 28 -9.60 -8.82 5.58
N SER A 29 -8.36 -8.54 5.96
CA SER A 29 -8.11 -7.80 7.18
C SER A 29 -8.45 -6.33 6.98
N SER A 30 -9.34 -5.81 7.82
CA SER A 30 -9.59 -4.37 7.96
C SER A 30 -8.33 -3.55 8.33
N HIS A 31 -7.16 -4.19 8.47
CA HIS A 31 -5.84 -3.56 8.57
C HIS A 31 -5.42 -2.74 7.35
N SER A 32 -6.15 -2.78 6.22
CA SER A 32 -6.04 -1.76 5.16
C SER A 32 -6.13 -0.33 5.72
N THR A 33 -6.93 -0.11 6.77
CA THR A 33 -7.03 1.17 7.46
C THR A 33 -5.70 1.62 8.07
N TYR A 34 -4.82 0.70 8.52
CA TYR A 34 -3.54 1.09 9.13
C TYR A 34 -2.41 1.30 8.10
N PHE A 35 -2.46 0.62 6.94
CA PHE A 35 -1.52 0.87 5.84
C PHE A 35 -1.91 2.08 4.99
N SER A 36 -3.20 2.37 4.85
CA SER A 36 -3.72 3.53 4.11
C SER A 36 -3.92 4.78 4.95
N LYS A 37 -3.81 4.70 6.29
CA LYS A 37 -3.83 5.90 7.13
C LYS A 37 -2.49 6.59 6.99
N VAL A 38 -2.38 7.43 5.95
CA VAL A 38 -1.50 8.58 5.98
C VAL A 38 -1.80 9.28 7.30
N ILE A 39 -0.86 9.20 8.23
CA ILE A 39 -0.95 9.88 9.52
C ILE A 39 -0.87 11.37 9.16
N GLN A 40 -2.02 11.97 8.82
CA GLN A 40 -2.10 13.40 8.65
C GLN A 40 -1.80 13.99 10.01
N TYR A 41 -0.58 14.50 10.15
CA TYR A 41 -0.18 15.22 11.33
C TYR A 41 -0.95 16.54 11.28
N GLU A 42 -2.11 16.60 11.94
CA GLU A 42 -2.90 17.83 12.12
C GLU A 42 -2.19 18.82 13.06
N GLY A 43 -0.87 18.98 12.92
CA GLY A 43 -0.04 19.90 13.67
C GLY A 43 0.43 21.11 12.88
N VAL A 44 0.20 21.17 11.55
CA VAL A 44 0.56 22.32 10.70
C VAL A 44 -0.21 22.28 9.37
N SER A 45 -1.50 22.64 9.38
CA SER A 45 -2.17 23.40 8.29
C SER A 45 -3.67 23.48 8.56
N LYS A 46 -4.05 24.18 9.64
CA LYS A 46 -5.35 24.87 9.66
C LYS A 46 -5.02 26.35 9.49
N ASN A 47 -5.62 26.95 8.47
CA ASN A 47 -5.60 28.38 8.10
C ASN A 47 -4.51 28.88 7.16
N ASN A 48 -4.41 28.38 5.91
CA ASN A 48 -3.86 29.24 4.83
C ASN A 48 -4.48 29.03 3.43
N PHE A 49 -5.68 28.43 3.31
CA PHE A 49 -6.39 28.40 2.02
C PHE A 49 -7.31 29.62 1.78
N ASN A 50 -7.32 30.62 2.69
CA ASN A 50 -8.12 31.84 2.52
C ASN A 50 -7.29 33.09 2.20
N LYS A 51 -6.00 32.95 1.87
CA LYS A 51 -5.13 34.08 1.48
C LYS A 51 -4.44 33.82 0.15
N ILE A 52 -5.19 33.28 -0.81
CA ILE A 52 -4.77 33.22 -2.22
C ILE A 52 -5.64 34.18 -3.06
N ILE A 53 -6.64 34.82 -2.45
CA ILE A 53 -7.52 35.78 -3.12
C ILE A 53 -7.09 37.20 -2.72
N GLU A 54 -6.78 37.99 -3.74
CA GLU A 54 -6.53 39.44 -3.74
C GLU A 54 -5.19 39.94 -3.20
N THR A 55 -4.14 39.82 -4.01
CA THR A 55 -3.12 40.88 -4.11
C THR A 55 -2.68 41.01 -5.57
N PHE A 56 -3.66 41.23 -6.45
CA PHE A 56 -3.45 41.83 -7.76
C PHE A 56 -4.70 42.66 -8.08
N ASP A 57 -4.79 43.82 -7.45
CA ASP A 57 -5.43 44.96 -8.08
C ASP A 57 -4.59 46.22 -7.80
N GLN A 58 -4.56 47.09 -8.80
CA GLN A 58 -3.56 48.10 -9.14
C GLN A 58 -3.46 49.31 -8.19
#